data_AF-A0A955EV86-F1
#
_entry.id   AF-A0A955EV86-F1
#
_cell.length_a   1.000
_cell.length_b   1.000
_cell.length_c   1.000
_cell.angle_alpha   90.00
_cell.angle_beta   90.00
_cell.angle_gamma   90.00
#
_symmetry.space_group_name_H-M   'P 1'
#
loop_
_entity.id
_entity.type
_entity.pdbx_description
1 polymer ?
#
loop_
_entity_poly.entity_id
_entity_poly.type
_entity_poly.pdbx_seq_one_letter_code
_entity_poly.pdbx_strand_id
1 'polypeptide(L)'
;MAYAVFNDGATDGREPWADYEFTDEPFVEVLEDRGPGQSERVELFACRRRRYRWPAGLTEPQRVAWEEFLQAHGITRDAFLIEDPRDPVREFVALEPPIGDGVRVTFSLPTDEASPEFRWYPKQGAVAAFVAGAPVAIASVDTDARTLTFVAPPGPAASASVSYRGLRLVRLGQPCTLHGATKRYGRYELALEEVLRD
;
A
#
# COMPACT_ATOMS: atom_id res chain seq x y z
N MET A 1 -10.20 11.13 -1.35
CA MET A 1 -9.98 11.06 0.11
C MET A 1 -8.55 10.62 0.29
N ALA A 2 -7.74 11.33 1.08
CA ALA A 2 -6.33 10.98 1.20
C ALA A 2 -6.14 9.87 2.24
N TYR A 3 -5.40 8.80 1.91
CA TYR A 3 -5.13 7.73 2.86
C TYR A 3 -4.05 8.17 3.86
N ALA A 4 -4.21 7.82 5.14
CA ALA A 4 -3.15 7.99 6.12
C ALA A 4 -1.99 7.04 5.80
N VAL A 5 -0.74 7.48 5.99
CA VAL A 5 0.45 6.66 5.72
C VAL A 5 1.12 6.29 7.03
N PHE A 6 1.19 4.99 7.32
CA PHE A 6 1.97 4.47 8.44
C PHE A 6 3.42 4.28 8.01
N ASN A 7 4.30 4.94 8.78
CA ASN A 7 5.76 4.94 8.67
C ASN A 7 6.37 5.92 7.63
N ASP A 8 6.23 7.24 7.89
CA ASP A 8 6.88 8.32 7.13
C ASP A 8 8.34 8.62 7.58
N GLY A 9 9.10 7.59 7.94
CA GLY A 9 10.55 7.72 8.20
C GLY A 9 10.97 8.16 9.61
N ALA A 10 10.07 8.23 10.59
CA ALA A 10 10.41 8.43 11.99
C ALA A 10 10.56 7.09 12.73
N THR A 11 11.70 6.42 12.56
CA THR A 11 12.10 5.33 13.46
C THR A 11 12.72 5.93 14.72
N ASP A 12 11.90 6.30 15.71
CA ASP A 12 12.34 6.66 17.07
C ASP A 12 12.84 5.42 17.85
N GLY A 13 13.59 4.52 17.20
CA GLY A 13 14.03 3.24 17.75
C GLY A 13 12.90 2.23 18.02
N ARG A 14 11.66 2.53 17.62
CA ARG A 14 10.53 1.59 17.63
C ARG A 14 10.49 0.89 16.28
N GLU A 15 10.64 -0.44 16.25
CA GLU A 15 10.52 -1.24 15.03
C GLU A 15 9.09 -1.82 14.93
N PRO A 16 8.10 -1.09 14.38
CA PRO A 16 6.74 -1.61 14.22
C PRO A 16 6.66 -2.87 13.34
N TRP A 17 7.74 -3.15 12.59
CA TRP A 17 7.89 -4.25 11.65
C TRP A 17 8.83 -5.38 12.14
N ALA A 18 9.11 -5.49 13.44
CA ALA A 18 9.82 -6.67 13.97
C ALA A 18 8.86 -7.86 14.17
N ASP A 19 9.36 -9.08 13.96
CA ASP A 19 8.67 -10.35 14.24
C ASP A 19 7.30 -10.56 13.57
N TYR A 20 7.07 -9.88 12.45
CA TYR A 20 5.90 -10.11 11.60
C TYR A 20 6.15 -11.21 10.57
N GLU A 21 5.05 -11.88 10.25
CA GLU A 21 4.91 -12.81 9.14
C GLU A 21 3.91 -12.24 8.15
N PHE A 22 4.03 -12.64 6.89
CA PHE A 22 3.01 -12.39 5.90
C PHE A 22 2.75 -13.61 5.02
N THR A 23 1.53 -13.71 4.52
CA THR A 23 1.13 -14.68 3.51
C THR A 23 0.50 -13.96 2.33
N ASP A 24 0.85 -14.37 1.11
CA ASP A 24 0.23 -13.90 -0.11
C ASP A 24 -0.88 -14.89 -0.53
N GLU A 25 -2.13 -14.44 -0.51
CA GLU A 25 -3.33 -15.23 -0.83
C GLU A 25 -4.01 -14.70 -2.09
N PRO A 26 -4.62 -15.53 -2.94
CA PRO A 26 -5.43 -15.04 -4.04
C PRO A 26 -6.66 -14.26 -3.52
N PHE A 27 -7.09 -13.24 -4.26
CA PHE A 27 -8.40 -12.63 -4.02
C PHE A 27 -9.48 -13.57 -4.55
N VAL A 28 -10.15 -14.30 -3.66
CA VAL A 28 -11.15 -15.30 -4.05
C VAL A 28 -12.51 -14.91 -3.51
N GLU A 29 -13.51 -14.91 -4.39
CA GLU A 29 -14.92 -14.92 -4.02
C GLU A 29 -15.44 -16.36 -4.06
N VAL A 30 -16.18 -16.77 -3.01
CA VAL A 30 -16.86 -18.06 -2.97
C VAL A 30 -18.27 -17.84 -3.51
N LEU A 31 -18.55 -18.33 -4.72
CA LEU A 31 -19.82 -18.08 -5.41
C LEU A 31 -20.95 -18.97 -4.88
N GLU A 32 -20.65 -20.26 -4.64
CA GLU A 32 -21.59 -21.22 -4.07
C GLU A 32 -20.87 -22.25 -3.21
N ASP A 33 -21.47 -22.56 -2.06
CA ASP A 33 -21.15 -23.76 -1.28
C ASP A 33 -21.95 -24.93 -1.86
N ARG A 34 -21.30 -25.79 -2.64
CA ARG A 34 -21.92 -26.95 -3.29
C ARG A 34 -21.95 -28.18 -2.39
N GLY A 35 -21.66 -28.02 -1.09
CA GLY A 35 -21.69 -29.08 -0.09
C GLY A 35 -20.30 -29.48 0.41
N PRO A 36 -20.19 -30.58 1.19
CA PRO A 36 -18.98 -30.91 1.93
C PRO A 36 -17.75 -31.05 1.02
N GLY A 37 -16.83 -30.09 1.12
CA GLY A 37 -15.57 -30.09 0.38
C GLY A 37 -15.64 -29.55 -1.04
N GLN A 38 -16.78 -29.02 -1.50
CA GLN A 38 -16.91 -28.42 -2.83
C GLN A 38 -17.38 -26.97 -2.71
N SER A 39 -16.47 -26.04 -2.98
CA SER A 39 -16.80 -24.62 -3.10
C SER A 39 -16.40 -24.15 -4.49
N GLU A 40 -17.30 -23.46 -5.18
CA GLU A 40 -16.95 -22.74 -6.39
C GLU A 40 -16.27 -21.43 -6.01
N ARG A 41 -15.06 -21.25 -6.52
CA ARG A 41 -14.16 -20.15 -6.18
C ARG A 41 -13.75 -19.44 -7.45
N VAL A 42 -13.92 -18.13 -7.48
CA VAL A 42 -13.43 -17.29 -8.59
C VAL A 42 -12.37 -16.35 -8.05
N GLU A 43 -11.22 -16.36 -8.73
CA GLU A 43 -10.18 -15.36 -8.50
C GLU A 43 -10.65 -14.03 -9.10
N LEU A 44 -10.82 -13.02 -8.26
CA LEU A 44 -11.30 -11.70 -8.65
C LEU A 44 -10.22 -10.87 -9.33
N PHE A 45 -8.96 -11.06 -8.92
CA PHE A 45 -7.83 -10.27 -9.39
C PHE A 45 -6.63 -11.17 -9.70
N ALA A 46 -5.85 -10.79 -10.70
CA ALA A 46 -4.63 -11.50 -11.07
C ALA A 46 -3.52 -11.37 -10.01
N CYS A 47 -3.57 -10.33 -9.18
CA CYS A 47 -2.63 -10.14 -8.08
C CYS A 47 -3.08 -10.87 -6.80
N ARG A 48 -2.10 -11.29 -5.98
CA ARG A 48 -2.36 -11.83 -4.63
C ARG A 48 -2.44 -10.71 -3.60
N ARG A 49 -3.33 -10.83 -2.63
CA ARG A 49 -3.39 -9.98 -1.44
C ARG A 49 -2.42 -10.47 -0.38
N ARG A 50 -1.78 -9.55 0.33
CA ARG A 50 -0.94 -9.87 1.47
C ARG A 50 -1.72 -9.77 2.77
N ARG A 51 -1.53 -10.75 3.65
CA ARG A 51 -2.00 -10.72 5.04
C ARG A 51 -0.82 -10.69 5.98
N TYR A 52 -0.81 -9.71 6.87
CA TYR A 52 0.22 -9.50 7.87
C TYR A 52 -0.25 -9.99 9.22
N ARG A 53 0.64 -10.63 9.97
CA ARG A 53 0.38 -11.09 11.34
C ARG A 53 1.64 -10.97 12.19
N TRP A 54 1.44 -10.80 13.49
CA TRP A 54 2.48 -10.89 14.52
C TRP A 54 2.20 -12.12 15.41
N PRO A 55 2.73 -13.32 15.10
CA PRO A 55 2.38 -14.55 15.82
C PRO A 55 2.71 -14.50 17.32
N ALA A 56 3.79 -13.81 17.68
CA ALA A 56 4.17 -13.59 19.08
C ALA A 56 3.36 -12.48 19.76
N GLY A 57 2.54 -11.76 19.01
CA GLY A 57 1.92 -10.49 19.40
C GLY A 57 2.88 -9.30 19.28
N LEU A 58 2.34 -8.10 19.40
CA LEU A 58 3.15 -6.87 19.44
C LEU A 58 3.87 -6.72 20.79
N THR A 59 5.13 -6.32 20.73
CA THR A 59 5.85 -5.77 21.89
C THR A 59 5.24 -4.42 22.31
N GLU A 60 5.50 -3.97 23.53
CA GLU A 60 4.96 -2.69 24.02
C GLU A 60 5.33 -1.49 23.13
N PRO A 61 6.59 -1.32 22.66
CA PRO A 61 6.94 -0.22 21.76
C PRO A 61 6.20 -0.28 20.41
N GLN A 62 6.01 -1.49 19.87
CA GLN A 62 5.25 -1.69 18.62
C GLN A 62 3.79 -1.35 18.80
N ARG A 63 3.19 -1.82 19.89
CA ARG A 63 1.81 -1.52 20.26
C ARG A 63 1.60 -0.01 20.37
N VAL A 64 2.47 0.68 21.11
CA VAL A 64 2.37 2.14 21.26
C VAL A 64 2.43 2.84 19.90
N ALA A 65 3.36 2.47 19.03
CA ALA A 65 3.46 3.06 17.69
C ALA A 65 2.20 2.83 16.83
N TRP A 66 1.66 1.60 16.84
CA TRP A 66 0.43 1.28 16.12
C TRP A 66 -0.79 2.00 16.70
N GLU A 67 -0.95 2.02 18.03
CA GLU A 67 -2.06 2.70 18.69
C GLU A 67 -2.02 4.21 18.48
N GLU A 68 -0.85 4.84 18.59
CA GLU A 68 -0.66 6.27 18.34
C GLU A 68 -1.11 6.64 16.93
N PHE A 69 -0.68 5.88 15.91
CA PHE A 69 -1.10 6.10 14.53
C PHE A 69 -2.62 5.90 14.34
N LEU A 70 -3.14 4.75 14.77
CA LEU A 70 -4.55 4.42 14.57
C LEU A 70 -5.47 5.43 15.27
N GLN A 71 -5.12 5.86 16.49
CA GLN A 71 -5.88 6.87 17.23
C GLN A 71 -5.77 8.26 16.61
N ALA A 72 -4.57 8.69 16.20
CA ALA A 72 -4.36 10.00 15.58
C ALA A 72 -5.19 10.18 14.29
N HIS A 73 -5.41 9.09 13.56
CA HIS A 73 -6.16 9.08 12.31
C HIS A 73 -7.60 8.56 12.43
N GLY A 74 -8.05 8.19 13.65
CA GLY A 74 -9.40 7.67 13.88
C GLY A 74 -9.69 6.34 13.17
N ILE A 75 -8.66 5.57 12.84
CA ILE A 75 -8.77 4.33 12.05
C ILE A 75 -9.35 3.23 12.94
N THR A 76 -10.53 2.74 12.57
CA THR A 76 -11.17 1.60 13.24
C THR A 76 -11.22 0.37 12.34
N ARG A 77 -11.58 0.58 11.07
CA ARG A 77 -11.55 -0.42 9.99
C ARG A 77 -11.21 0.17 8.62
N ASP A 78 -10.99 1.48 8.58
CA ASP A 78 -10.69 2.22 7.36
C ASP A 78 -9.36 1.78 6.76
N ALA A 79 -9.25 1.93 5.45
CA ALA A 79 -8.02 1.63 4.74
C ALA A 79 -6.97 2.72 4.97
N PHE A 80 -5.70 2.31 5.08
CA PHE A 80 -4.55 3.18 5.21
C PHE A 80 -3.35 2.56 4.50
N LEU A 81 -2.34 3.38 4.21
CA LEU A 81 -1.14 2.96 3.52
C LEU A 81 -0.06 2.54 4.52
N ILE A 82 0.69 1.48 4.18
CA ILE A 82 1.87 1.05 4.92
C ILE A 82 3.11 1.01 4.03
N GLU A 83 4.25 1.37 4.59
CA GLU A 83 5.56 1.06 4.02
C GLU A 83 6.09 -0.24 4.64
N ASP A 84 6.02 -1.35 3.91
CA ASP A 84 6.57 -2.65 4.32
C ASP A 84 8.08 -2.69 4.03
N PRO A 85 8.96 -2.81 5.06
CA PRO A 85 10.41 -2.79 4.85
C PRO A 85 10.95 -3.97 4.04
N ARG A 86 10.21 -5.10 3.96
CA ARG A 86 10.59 -6.28 3.16
C ARG A 86 10.16 -6.16 1.70
N ASP A 87 9.39 -5.13 1.35
CA ASP A 87 8.99 -4.94 -0.03
C ASP A 87 10.14 -4.40 -0.90
N PRO A 88 10.27 -4.91 -2.15
CA PRO A 88 11.29 -4.44 -3.05
C PRO A 88 10.99 -3.02 -3.54
N VAL A 89 12.05 -2.29 -3.88
CA VAL A 89 11.91 -1.07 -4.69
C VAL A 89 11.32 -1.46 -6.05
N ARG A 90 10.34 -0.69 -6.52
CA ARG A 90 9.81 -0.82 -7.88
C ARG A 90 10.75 -0.06 -8.81
N GLU A 91 11.29 -0.74 -9.81
CA GLU A 91 12.25 -0.14 -10.74
C GLU A 91 11.64 -0.01 -12.13
N PHE A 92 11.79 1.18 -12.73
CA PHE A 92 11.41 1.47 -14.12
C PHE A 92 9.99 1.03 -14.50
N VAL A 93 9.03 1.20 -13.59
CA VAL A 93 7.62 0.95 -13.84
C VAL A 93 7.13 1.89 -14.92
N ALA A 94 6.67 1.33 -16.03
CA ALA A 94 6.10 2.12 -17.11
C ALA A 94 4.83 2.83 -16.63
N LEU A 95 4.74 4.12 -16.94
CA LEU A 95 3.54 4.91 -16.70
C LEU A 95 2.54 4.69 -17.85
N GLU A 96 1.26 4.84 -17.53
CA GLU A 96 0.23 4.91 -18.54
C GLU A 96 0.43 6.12 -19.47
N PRO A 97 -0.15 6.08 -20.69
CA PRO A 97 -0.12 7.21 -21.59
C PRO A 97 -0.58 8.49 -20.88
N PRO A 98 0.11 9.62 -21.13
CA PRO A 98 -0.23 10.88 -20.48
C PRO A 98 -1.65 11.34 -20.80
N ILE A 99 -2.33 11.90 -19.80
CA ILE A 99 -3.59 12.61 -19.96
C ILE A 99 -3.34 14.09 -19.67
N GLY A 100 -3.82 14.99 -20.53
CA GLY A 100 -3.60 16.42 -20.33
C GLY A 100 -3.93 17.30 -21.54
N ASP A 101 -3.86 18.60 -21.32
CA ASP A 101 -4.13 19.67 -22.31
C ASP A 101 -2.85 20.19 -23.01
N GLY A 102 -1.73 19.50 -22.82
CA GLY A 102 -0.42 19.88 -23.36
C GLY A 102 0.33 20.92 -22.53
N VAL A 103 -0.33 21.57 -21.55
CA VAL A 103 0.31 22.47 -20.57
C VAL A 103 0.55 21.73 -19.26
N ARG A 104 -0.44 20.96 -18.82
CA ARG A 104 -0.32 20.03 -17.69
C ARG A 104 -0.52 18.62 -18.20
N VAL A 105 0.45 17.78 -17.92
CA VAL A 105 0.43 16.38 -18.29
C VAL A 105 0.55 15.54 -17.04
N THR A 106 -0.47 14.73 -16.81
CA THR A 106 -0.54 13.80 -15.69
C THR A 106 -0.30 12.40 -16.20
N PHE A 107 0.55 11.69 -15.48
CA PHE A 107 0.83 10.28 -15.72
C PHE A 107 0.28 9.45 -14.57
N SER A 108 -0.22 8.27 -14.87
CA SER A 108 -0.70 7.33 -13.86
C SER A 108 0.21 6.11 -13.82
N LEU A 109 0.40 5.54 -12.63
CA LEU A 109 0.85 4.15 -12.54
C LEU A 109 -0.20 3.24 -13.18
N PRO A 110 0.17 2.01 -13.61
CA PRO A 110 -0.78 1.09 -14.22
C PRO A 110 -2.05 0.90 -13.37
N THR A 111 -3.18 1.22 -13.98
CA THR A 111 -4.52 1.19 -13.39
C THR A 111 -5.28 -0.09 -13.71
N ASP A 112 -4.77 -0.90 -14.63
CA ASP A 112 -5.29 -2.22 -14.96
C ASP A 112 -5.14 -3.19 -13.77
N GLU A 113 -6.25 -3.78 -13.34
CA GLU A 113 -6.34 -4.78 -12.29
C GLU A 113 -5.56 -6.07 -12.60
N ALA A 114 -5.30 -6.34 -13.88
CA ALA A 114 -4.43 -7.44 -14.29
C ALA A 114 -2.94 -7.12 -14.05
N SER A 115 -2.58 -5.85 -13.83
CA SER A 115 -1.21 -5.44 -13.58
C SER A 115 -0.79 -5.72 -12.13
N PRO A 116 0.37 -6.34 -11.89
CA PRO A 116 0.92 -6.48 -10.53
C PRO A 116 1.25 -5.12 -9.90
N GLU A 117 1.38 -4.05 -10.69
CA GLU A 117 1.60 -2.70 -10.18
C GLU A 117 0.34 -2.11 -9.54
N PHE A 118 -0.85 -2.63 -9.86
CA PHE A 118 -2.14 -2.13 -9.40
C PHE A 118 -2.24 -1.99 -7.87
N ARG A 119 -1.60 -2.91 -7.14
CA ARG A 119 -1.60 -2.96 -5.67
C ARG A 119 -0.68 -1.93 -4.99
N TRP A 120 0.17 -1.23 -5.74
CA TRP A 120 1.22 -0.37 -5.19
C TRP A 120 0.92 1.11 -5.32
N TYR A 121 1.23 1.85 -4.25
CA TYR A 121 1.07 3.30 -4.17
C TYR A 121 2.44 3.97 -4.06
N PRO A 122 2.74 5.04 -4.82
CA PRO A 122 4.05 5.67 -4.78
C PRO A 122 4.19 6.56 -3.55
N LYS A 123 5.25 6.36 -2.74
CA LYS A 123 5.51 7.25 -1.60
C LYS A 123 5.97 8.64 -2.08
N GLN A 124 5.27 9.68 -1.63
CA GLN A 124 5.65 11.07 -1.90
C GLN A 124 7.09 11.35 -1.46
N GLY A 125 7.85 12.08 -2.28
CA GLY A 125 9.25 12.43 -2.00
C GLY A 125 10.27 11.30 -2.22
N ALA A 126 9.81 10.09 -2.56
CA ALA A 126 10.67 8.92 -2.79
C ALA A 126 10.51 8.32 -4.20
N VAL A 127 10.13 9.15 -5.17
CA VAL A 127 9.96 8.73 -6.58
C VAL A 127 11.03 9.37 -7.47
N ALA A 128 11.69 8.55 -8.27
CA ALA A 128 12.53 8.97 -9.37
C ALA A 128 11.81 8.73 -10.70
N ALA A 129 11.68 9.75 -11.54
CA ALA A 129 11.05 9.62 -12.85
C ALA A 129 12.08 9.66 -13.98
N PHE A 130 11.77 8.95 -15.07
CA PHE A 130 12.59 8.82 -16.25
C PHE A 130 11.74 9.03 -17.50
N VAL A 131 12.30 9.73 -18.49
CA VAL A 131 11.70 9.91 -19.82
C VAL A 131 12.75 9.52 -20.84
N ALA A 132 12.42 8.56 -21.70
CA ALA A 132 13.39 7.97 -22.63
C ALA A 132 14.72 7.53 -21.96
N GLY A 133 14.64 7.06 -20.71
CA GLY A 133 15.78 6.61 -19.90
C GLY A 133 16.58 7.70 -19.18
N ALA A 134 16.29 8.98 -19.41
CA ALA A 134 16.95 10.10 -18.72
C ALA A 134 16.13 10.53 -17.49
N PRO A 135 16.76 10.87 -16.34
CA PRO A 135 16.05 11.33 -15.15
C PRO A 135 15.38 12.68 -15.39
N VAL A 136 14.15 12.84 -14.89
CA VAL A 136 13.35 14.07 -15.00
C VAL A 136 12.75 14.45 -13.65
N ALA A 137 12.63 15.75 -13.40
CA ALA A 137 12.06 16.28 -12.17
C ALA A 137 10.52 16.11 -12.11
N ILE A 138 10.04 15.70 -10.94
CA ILE A 138 8.62 15.55 -10.62
C ILE A 138 8.17 16.80 -9.86
N ALA A 139 7.06 17.40 -10.27
CA ALA A 139 6.45 18.54 -9.59
C ALA A 139 5.58 18.08 -8.40
N SER A 140 4.80 17.03 -8.60
CA SER A 140 3.95 16.45 -7.56
C SER A 140 3.73 14.96 -7.78
N VAL A 141 3.52 14.26 -6.67
CA VAL A 141 3.07 12.87 -6.61
C VAL A 141 1.78 12.88 -5.83
N ASP A 142 0.70 12.40 -6.45
CA ASP A 142 -0.52 12.06 -5.74
C ASP A 142 -0.47 10.55 -5.46
N THR A 143 -0.10 10.23 -4.22
CA THR A 143 0.05 8.85 -3.74
C THR A 143 -1.23 8.05 -3.99
N ASP A 144 -2.39 8.61 -3.63
CA ASP A 144 -3.66 7.89 -3.57
C ASP A 144 -4.29 7.75 -4.95
N ALA A 145 -4.23 8.81 -5.76
CA ALA A 145 -4.62 8.74 -7.15
C ALA A 145 -3.61 7.93 -7.99
N ARG A 146 -2.43 7.61 -7.44
CA ARG A 146 -1.31 6.95 -8.13
C ARG A 146 -0.89 7.73 -9.37
N THR A 147 -0.93 9.06 -9.28
CA THR A 147 -0.59 9.95 -10.40
C THR A 147 0.64 10.80 -10.10
N LEU A 148 1.34 11.17 -11.17
CA LEU A 148 2.55 11.98 -11.12
C LEU A 148 2.41 13.12 -12.12
N THR A 149 2.82 14.31 -11.70
CA THR A 149 2.93 15.48 -12.57
C THR A 149 4.39 15.87 -12.67
N PHE A 150 4.89 15.99 -13.89
CA PHE A 150 6.28 16.35 -14.16
C PHE A 150 6.44 17.87 -14.14
N VAL A 151 7.63 18.37 -13.79
CA VAL A 151 7.92 19.83 -13.78
C VAL A 151 7.81 20.42 -15.18
N ALA A 152 8.24 19.68 -16.20
CA ALA A 152 8.04 20.00 -17.60
C ALA A 152 7.32 18.82 -18.26
N PRO A 153 6.24 19.05 -19.02
CA PRO A 153 5.55 17.96 -19.70
C PRO A 153 6.50 17.33 -20.72
N PRO A 154 6.76 16.02 -20.64
CA PRO A 154 7.49 15.34 -21.69
C PRO A 154 6.64 15.35 -22.97
N GLY A 155 7.30 15.26 -24.14
CA GLY A 155 6.59 15.27 -25.41
C GLY A 155 5.52 14.17 -25.48
N PRO A 156 4.42 14.37 -26.24
CA PRO A 156 3.23 13.50 -26.21
C PRO A 156 3.47 12.04 -26.63
N ALA A 157 4.62 11.73 -27.25
CA ALA A 157 5.01 10.37 -27.64
C ALA A 157 6.14 9.77 -26.78
N ALA A 158 6.59 10.49 -25.74
CA ALA A 158 7.70 10.04 -24.92
C ALA A 158 7.23 8.98 -23.91
N SER A 159 7.91 7.83 -23.88
CA SER A 159 7.71 6.83 -22.84
C SER A 159 8.28 7.34 -21.52
N ALA A 160 7.46 7.30 -20.48
CA ALA A 160 7.82 7.67 -19.13
C ALA A 160 7.79 6.43 -18.22
N SER A 161 8.74 6.36 -17.30
CA SER A 161 8.80 5.33 -16.27
C SER A 161 9.25 5.91 -14.94
N VAL A 162 8.98 5.19 -13.86
CA VAL A 162 9.33 5.62 -12.50
C VAL A 162 9.94 4.48 -11.70
N SER A 163 10.83 4.85 -10.78
CA SER A 163 11.32 3.98 -9.73
C SER A 163 10.91 4.56 -8.39
N TYR A 164 10.35 3.73 -7.50
CA TYR A 164 9.82 4.18 -6.21
C TYR A 164 9.76 3.04 -5.20
N ARG A 165 9.78 3.38 -3.90
CA ARG A 165 9.37 2.43 -2.86
C ARG A 165 7.85 2.44 -2.77
N GLY A 166 7.24 1.27 -2.96
CA GLY A 166 5.80 1.11 -2.97
C GLY A 166 5.23 1.02 -1.56
N LEU A 167 4.10 1.70 -1.36
CA LEU A 167 3.22 1.52 -0.22
C LEU A 167 2.11 0.54 -0.59
N ARG A 168 1.56 -0.14 0.41
CA ARG A 168 0.38 -1.00 0.24
C ARG A 168 -0.81 -0.43 0.96
N LEU A 169 -1.96 -0.54 0.33
CA LEU A 169 -3.23 -0.22 0.97
C LEU A 169 -3.70 -1.41 1.80
N VAL A 170 -3.86 -1.19 3.10
CA VAL A 170 -4.26 -2.23 4.05
C VAL A 170 -5.40 -1.74 4.93
N ARG A 171 -6.06 -2.68 5.60
CA ARG A 171 -6.96 -2.39 6.72
C ARG A 171 -6.70 -3.38 7.85
N LEU A 172 -7.26 -3.08 9.02
CA LEU A 172 -7.27 -4.02 10.14
C LEU A 172 -8.17 -5.23 9.80
N GLY A 173 -7.62 -6.44 9.92
CA GLY A 173 -8.38 -7.68 9.69
C GLY A 173 -9.52 -7.88 10.69
N GLN A 174 -9.37 -7.34 11.90
CA GLN A 174 -10.41 -7.25 12.92
C GLN A 174 -10.44 -5.84 13.51
N PRO A 175 -11.60 -5.36 13.99
CA PRO A 175 -11.68 -4.07 14.67
C PRO A 175 -10.69 -4.01 15.83
N CYS A 176 -9.98 -2.89 15.98
CA CYS A 176 -9.02 -2.75 17.07
C CYS A 176 -9.75 -2.74 18.42
N THR A 177 -9.52 -3.74 19.27
CA THR A 177 -9.84 -3.65 20.70
C THR A 177 -8.72 -2.87 21.38
N LEU A 178 -8.77 -1.54 21.29
CA LEU A 178 -7.89 -0.63 22.03
C LEU A 178 -8.22 -0.75 23.52
N HIS A 179 -7.64 -1.73 24.20
CA HIS A 179 -7.64 -1.76 25.65
C HIS A 179 -6.59 -0.75 26.12
N GLY A 180 -7.04 0.30 26.81
CA GLY A 180 -6.17 1.34 27.34
C GLY A 180 -4.95 0.76 28.09
N ALA A 181 -3.89 1.57 28.18
CA ALA A 181 -2.53 1.23 28.61
C ALA A 181 -2.36 0.51 29.96
N THR A 182 -3.45 0.17 30.67
CA THR A 182 -3.47 -0.40 32.02
C THR A 182 -3.52 -1.93 32.07
N LYS A 183 -3.75 -2.66 30.97
CA LYS A 183 -3.66 -4.14 30.97
C LYS A 183 -2.23 -4.62 30.66
N ARG A 184 -1.40 -4.68 31.70
CA ARG A 184 -0.01 -5.19 31.68
C ARG A 184 0.18 -6.69 31.35
N TYR A 185 -0.86 -7.41 30.93
CA TYR A 185 -0.78 -8.86 30.72
C TYR A 185 -1.63 -9.33 29.54
N GLY A 186 -1.18 -9.05 28.31
CA GLY A 186 -1.78 -9.61 27.10
C GLY A 186 -0.83 -9.53 25.92
N ARG A 187 -0.77 -10.61 25.11
CA ARG A 187 -0.26 -10.52 23.73
C ARG A 187 -1.28 -9.75 22.92
N TYR A 188 -0.84 -8.72 22.22
CA TYR A 188 -1.69 -7.91 21.35
C TYR A 188 -1.64 -8.49 19.94
N GLU A 189 -2.74 -9.06 19.49
CA GLU A 189 -2.85 -9.57 18.14
C GLU A 189 -3.11 -8.39 17.19
N LEU A 190 -2.20 -8.20 16.24
CA LEU A 190 -2.41 -7.32 15.09
C LEU A 190 -2.45 -8.19 13.84
N ALA A 191 -3.51 -8.00 13.05
CA ALA A 191 -3.63 -8.59 11.73
C ALA A 191 -4.00 -7.48 10.75
N LEU A 192 -3.24 -7.36 9.66
CA LEU A 192 -3.56 -6.47 8.55
C LEU A 192 -3.88 -7.30 7.32
N GLU A 193 -4.79 -6.81 6.51
CA GLU A 193 -5.05 -7.38 5.20
C GLU A 193 -4.96 -6.29 4.15
N GLU A 194 -4.23 -6.59 3.08
CA GLU A 194 -4.19 -5.75 1.89
C GLU A 194 -5.58 -5.71 1.26
N VAL A 195 -5.97 -4.49 0.89
CA VAL A 195 -7.18 -4.21 0.14
C VAL A 195 -6.77 -3.53 -1.16
N LEU A 196 -7.57 -3.73 -2.20
CA LEU A 196 -7.43 -2.97 -3.43
C LEU A 196 -8.32 -1.74 -3.35
N ARG A 197 -8.03 -0.75 -4.17
CA ARG A 197 -8.95 0.37 -4.36
C ARG A 197 -10.26 -0.14 -4.96
N ASP A 198 -11.37 0.43 -4.52
CA ASP A 198 -12.68 0.30 -5.15
C ASP A 198 -12.76 1.13 -6.44
#